data_AF-A0A0U1LWH8-F1
#
_entry.id   AF-A0A0U1LWH8-F1
#
_cell.length_a   1.000
_cell.length_b   1.000
_cell.length_c   1.000
_cell.angle_alpha   90.00
_cell.angle_beta   90.00
_cell.angle_gamma   90.00
#
_symmetry.space_group_name_H-M   'P 1'
#
loop_
_entity.id
_entity.type
_entity.pdbx_description
1 polymer ?
#
loop_
_entity_poly.entity_id
_entity_poly.type
_entity_poly.pdbx_seq_one_letter_code
_entity_poly.pdbx_strand_id
1 'polypeptide(L)'
;MSPATVDMAPKQPVRFLLVGVGPHAKRTFVKHLRDLKAEDRGEMVAAIDIAAKKSEIEEYATENLPDVELVFVPFFRETMPEEVQNQLTEVVKRLEVDCVIVSTEPECHKPYGLWAIGLGLHVIMDKPITTRRDACNSIKQAAGIADDYNELLHAYEELQTRKTTFFLINSHRRYHPGYYGTADFISDIRKKTGCPVTSLISTHCDGQWRLPSEVVEQHYHPFKYGYGKVSHSGYHFLDTAYRFFKAGWNPEKRPDEIEIVSTFVRPNDFMGAFTNEEHSRILGDRGYDESCKYTADELRWLMEDMGEMDAMLQITFKQRGQTMAVAQLNLFHTGFARRSWVDQGATPDLYKGCGRVKHEAHEIRSGPFQTVVIDSRQANDKHDRSKPSTAELGSDNHFEIQTWRNCNILGEQEPLKVYTVSDLDRRYNSKLPGIYAENTKRGILWEALDFLDGSKGVDDLASNLPDHSVPASLMSAAYISHVRRTAGLNPITHIDIAYSSQCENGVARATVRAADLIQQPSSPSERSMPITPAVSNSNIQTLQAPGGLGEFSKAFEASGAVDYTVPIINAEDGIQVQAIH
;
A
#
# COMPACT_ATOMS: atom_id res chain seq x y z
N MET A 1 -3.75 5.99 -56.98
CA MET A 1 -4.99 6.11 -56.18
C MET A 1 -4.58 6.66 -54.83
N SER A 2 -4.97 7.90 -54.54
CA SER A 2 -4.75 8.52 -53.22
C SER A 2 -5.60 7.78 -52.18
N PRO A 3 -5.12 7.52 -50.95
CA PRO A 3 -5.97 6.97 -49.91
C PRO A 3 -7.08 7.98 -49.61
N ALA A 4 -8.33 7.54 -49.67
CA ALA A 4 -9.46 8.34 -49.24
C ALA A 4 -9.28 8.64 -47.74
N THR A 5 -9.10 9.92 -47.41
CA THR A 5 -9.26 10.44 -46.06
C THR A 5 -10.71 10.23 -45.66
N VAL A 6 -10.94 9.23 -44.82
CA VAL A 6 -12.22 9.06 -44.12
C VAL A 6 -12.32 10.23 -43.15
N ASP A 7 -13.18 11.18 -43.49
CA ASP A 7 -13.51 12.34 -42.66
C ASP A 7 -14.28 11.80 -41.44
N MET A 8 -13.57 11.52 -40.34
CA MET A 8 -14.20 11.17 -39.08
C MET A 8 -14.77 12.44 -38.48
N ALA A 9 -16.09 12.45 -38.23
CA ALA A 9 -16.75 13.54 -37.53
C ALA A 9 -15.97 13.90 -36.25
N PRO A 10 -15.86 15.20 -35.89
CA PRO A 10 -15.13 15.62 -34.71
C PRO A 10 -15.75 14.94 -33.48
N LYS A 11 -14.92 14.17 -32.78
CA LYS A 11 -15.34 13.46 -31.57
C LYS A 11 -15.56 14.48 -30.46
N GLN A 12 -16.71 14.44 -29.80
CA GLN A 12 -16.96 15.32 -28.66
C GLN A 12 -15.98 15.04 -27.51
N PRO A 13 -15.52 16.08 -26.79
CA PRO A 13 -14.61 15.90 -25.66
C PRO A 13 -15.29 15.13 -24.52
N VAL A 14 -14.54 14.28 -23.84
CA VAL A 14 -15.03 13.48 -22.70
C VAL A 14 -15.37 14.39 -21.53
N ARG A 15 -16.56 14.20 -20.93
CA ARG A 15 -17.10 15.07 -19.87
C ARG A 15 -16.91 14.42 -18.50
N PHE A 16 -16.05 15.01 -17.69
CA PHE A 16 -15.67 14.51 -16.37
C PHE A 16 -16.41 15.23 -15.24
N LEU A 17 -16.84 14.46 -14.23
CA LEU A 17 -17.30 14.95 -12.94
C LEU A 17 -16.31 14.53 -11.86
N LEU A 18 -15.79 15.48 -11.08
CA LEU A 18 -14.85 15.22 -9.98
C LEU A 18 -15.58 15.22 -8.63
N VAL A 19 -15.41 14.18 -7.83
CA VAL A 19 -15.92 14.09 -6.45
C VAL A 19 -14.75 14.18 -5.46
N GLY A 20 -14.75 15.23 -4.64
CA GLY A 20 -13.67 15.56 -3.71
C GLY A 20 -12.61 16.42 -4.38
N VAL A 21 -12.57 17.71 -4.01
CA VAL A 21 -11.61 18.71 -4.50
C VAL A 21 -10.51 18.92 -3.44
N GLY A 22 -10.03 17.82 -2.88
CA GLY A 22 -8.96 17.83 -1.87
C GLY A 22 -7.57 18.13 -2.44
N PRO A 23 -6.54 18.27 -1.57
CA PRO A 23 -5.17 18.57 -2.01
C PRO A 23 -4.60 17.58 -3.02
N HIS A 24 -4.98 16.31 -2.94
CA HIS A 24 -4.58 15.30 -3.93
C HIS A 24 -5.27 15.52 -5.28
N ALA A 25 -6.59 15.71 -5.31
CA ALA A 25 -7.35 15.97 -6.54
C ALA A 25 -6.84 17.21 -7.29
N LYS A 26 -6.58 18.30 -6.56
CA LYS A 26 -6.03 19.56 -7.10
C LYS A 26 -4.74 19.32 -7.88
N ARG A 27 -3.87 18.43 -7.40
CA ARG A 27 -2.56 18.12 -8.02
C ARG A 27 -2.65 17.06 -9.11
N THR A 28 -3.52 16.07 -8.95
CA THR A 28 -3.55 14.86 -9.78
C THR A 28 -4.58 14.94 -10.90
N PHE A 29 -5.74 15.56 -10.67
CA PHE A 29 -6.84 15.59 -11.63
C PHE A 29 -7.05 17.00 -12.20
N VAL A 30 -7.25 18.00 -11.35
CA VAL A 30 -7.60 19.37 -11.80
C VAL A 30 -6.58 19.92 -12.79
N LYS A 31 -5.28 19.81 -12.46
CA LYS A 31 -4.21 20.25 -13.35
C LYS A 31 -4.28 19.56 -14.72
N HIS A 32 -4.40 18.24 -14.76
CA HIS A 32 -4.33 17.47 -16.00
C HIS A 32 -5.63 17.54 -16.81
N LEU A 33 -6.79 17.71 -16.18
CA LEU A 33 -8.05 17.96 -16.87
C LEU A 33 -8.05 19.32 -17.57
N ARG A 34 -7.33 20.33 -17.04
CA ARG A 34 -7.11 21.60 -17.74
C ARG A 34 -6.25 21.42 -18.98
N ASP A 35 -5.19 20.60 -18.90
CA ASP A 35 -4.38 20.26 -20.07
C ASP A 35 -5.24 19.57 -21.14
N LEU A 36 -6.08 18.61 -20.75
CA LEU A 36 -6.99 17.90 -21.66
C LEU A 36 -8.06 18.81 -22.28
N LYS A 37 -8.55 19.82 -21.53
CA LYS A 37 -9.49 20.82 -22.06
C LYS A 37 -8.82 21.69 -23.13
N ALA A 38 -7.56 22.08 -22.90
CA ALA A 38 -6.78 22.82 -23.90
C ALA A 38 -6.46 21.99 -25.15
N GLU A 39 -6.41 20.66 -25.03
CA GLU A 39 -6.23 19.71 -26.13
C GLU A 39 -7.55 19.29 -26.82
N ASP A 40 -8.71 19.79 -26.36
CA ASP A 40 -10.06 19.41 -26.84
C ASP A 40 -10.35 17.90 -26.74
N ARG A 41 -9.73 17.21 -25.76
CA ARG A 41 -9.90 15.77 -25.55
C ARG A 41 -10.84 15.42 -24.40
N GLY A 42 -10.98 16.34 -23.44
CA GLY A 42 -11.88 16.17 -22.32
C GLY A 42 -11.95 17.41 -21.44
N GLU A 43 -13.07 17.58 -20.74
CA GLU A 43 -13.30 18.72 -19.88
C GLU A 43 -13.95 18.29 -18.56
N MET A 44 -13.64 19.02 -17.49
CA MET A 44 -14.35 18.86 -16.22
C MET A 44 -15.56 19.78 -16.23
N VAL A 45 -16.76 19.21 -16.08
CA VAL A 45 -18.03 19.94 -16.20
C VAL A 45 -18.67 20.22 -14.84
N ALA A 46 -18.39 19.37 -13.85
CA ALA A 46 -18.83 19.56 -12.47
C ALA A 46 -17.80 19.08 -11.46
N ALA A 47 -17.83 19.67 -10.27
CA ALA A 47 -17.08 19.24 -9.11
C ALA A 47 -17.98 19.19 -7.87
N ILE A 48 -17.90 18.08 -7.13
CA ILE A 48 -18.65 17.84 -5.91
C ILE A 48 -17.70 17.93 -4.72
N ASP A 49 -18.08 18.67 -3.68
CA ASP A 49 -17.40 18.62 -2.38
C ASP A 49 -18.41 18.70 -1.23
N ILE A 50 -17.94 18.56 0.00
CA ILE A 50 -18.80 18.69 1.17
C ILE A 50 -19.13 20.14 1.47
N ALA A 51 -20.34 20.39 1.95
CA ALA A 51 -20.81 21.73 2.31
C ALA A 51 -19.89 22.43 3.33
N ALA A 52 -19.26 21.67 4.23
CA ALA A 52 -18.30 22.20 5.20
C ALA A 52 -17.04 22.82 4.56
N LYS A 53 -16.75 22.51 3.29
CA LYS A 53 -15.60 23.02 2.53
C LYS A 53 -15.97 24.07 1.49
N LYS A 54 -17.24 24.47 1.43
CA LYS A 54 -17.78 25.39 0.41
C LYS A 54 -16.91 26.61 0.16
N SER A 55 -16.65 27.41 1.19
CA SER A 55 -15.89 28.66 1.05
C SER A 55 -14.47 28.44 0.52
N GLU A 56 -13.76 27.41 1.01
CA GLU A 56 -12.41 27.07 0.55
C GLU A 56 -12.39 26.64 -0.94
N ILE A 57 -13.41 25.88 -1.36
CA ILE A 57 -13.51 25.39 -2.74
C ILE A 57 -13.96 26.48 -3.70
N GLU A 58 -14.90 27.35 -3.32
CA GLU A 58 -15.33 28.50 -4.14
C GLU A 58 -14.18 29.48 -4.40
N GLU A 59 -13.36 29.76 -3.38
CA GLU A 59 -12.15 30.58 -3.52
C GLU A 59 -11.17 29.95 -4.51
N TYR A 60 -10.85 28.65 -4.34
CA TYR A 60 -9.96 27.93 -5.25
C TYR A 60 -10.49 27.86 -6.69
N ALA A 61 -11.81 27.68 -6.85
CA ALA A 61 -12.48 27.52 -8.13
C ALA A 61 -12.45 28.80 -8.98
N THR A 62 -12.44 29.98 -8.35
CA THR A 62 -12.37 31.26 -9.05
C THR A 62 -11.19 31.33 -10.02
N GLU A 63 -10.04 30.77 -9.63
CA GLU A 63 -8.83 30.76 -10.47
C GLU A 63 -8.66 29.47 -11.28
N ASN A 64 -9.12 28.34 -10.75
CA ASN A 64 -8.74 27.03 -11.28
C ASN A 64 -9.87 26.32 -12.02
N LEU A 65 -11.13 26.64 -11.70
CA LEU A 65 -12.34 25.93 -12.16
C LEU A 65 -13.45 26.91 -12.63
N PRO A 66 -13.16 27.97 -13.42
CA PRO A 66 -14.12 29.06 -13.67
C PRO A 66 -15.39 28.62 -14.40
N ASP A 67 -15.32 27.55 -15.21
CA ASP A 67 -16.45 27.03 -16.01
C ASP A 67 -17.08 25.75 -15.42
N VAL A 68 -16.68 25.37 -14.20
CA VAL A 68 -17.09 24.11 -13.58
C VAL A 68 -18.24 24.36 -12.61
N GLU A 69 -19.32 23.59 -12.75
CA GLU A 69 -20.41 23.67 -11.79
C GLU A 69 -20.00 23.06 -10.44
N LEU A 70 -20.08 23.85 -9.36
CA LEU A 70 -19.79 23.38 -8.01
C LEU A 70 -21.08 22.91 -7.32
N VAL A 71 -21.04 21.68 -6.81
CA VAL A 71 -22.15 21.07 -6.07
C VAL A 71 -21.67 20.71 -4.67
N PHE A 72 -22.41 21.14 -3.66
CA PHE A 72 -22.07 20.91 -2.26
C PHE A 72 -23.08 20.00 -1.58
N VAL A 73 -22.59 18.94 -0.94
CA VAL A 73 -23.42 17.90 -0.31
C VAL A 73 -23.07 17.75 1.18
N PRO A 74 -23.98 17.23 2.02
CA PRO A 74 -23.61 16.81 3.37
C PRO A 74 -22.55 15.71 3.33
N PHE A 75 -21.73 15.62 4.38
CA PHE A 75 -20.75 14.54 4.51
C PHE A 75 -21.47 13.22 4.90
N PHE A 76 -21.13 12.12 4.22
CA PHE A 76 -21.62 10.77 4.52
C PHE A 76 -20.51 9.73 4.24
N ARG A 77 -20.61 8.54 4.84
CA ARG A 77 -19.62 7.45 4.67
C ARG A 77 -20.21 6.19 4.03
N GLU A 78 -21.30 5.70 4.61
CA GLU A 78 -21.82 4.37 4.27
C GLU A 78 -22.75 4.41 3.05
N THR A 79 -23.88 5.11 3.19
CA THR A 79 -24.92 5.19 2.16
C THR A 79 -25.09 6.64 1.72
N MET A 80 -25.20 6.85 0.40
CA MET A 80 -25.53 8.16 -0.16
C MET A 80 -27.00 8.48 0.16
N PRO A 81 -27.30 9.63 0.81
CA PRO A 81 -28.68 10.04 1.05
C PRO A 81 -29.46 10.18 -0.27
N GLU A 82 -30.74 9.79 -0.28
CA GLU A 82 -31.57 9.79 -1.49
C GLU A 82 -31.67 11.19 -2.14
N GLU A 83 -31.80 12.24 -1.33
CA GLU A 83 -31.81 13.63 -1.80
C GLU A 83 -30.51 13.99 -2.53
N VAL A 84 -29.36 13.57 -1.98
CA VAL A 84 -28.05 13.77 -2.61
C VAL A 84 -27.98 12.98 -3.90
N GLN A 85 -28.39 11.70 -3.89
CA GLN A 85 -28.40 10.87 -5.08
C GLN A 85 -29.24 11.48 -6.20
N ASN A 86 -30.43 12.00 -5.90
CA ASN A 86 -31.31 12.64 -6.86
C ASN A 86 -30.69 13.92 -7.43
N GLN A 87 -30.15 14.79 -6.57
CA GLN A 87 -29.45 16.00 -6.97
C GLN A 87 -28.27 15.70 -7.92
N LEU A 88 -27.40 14.75 -7.54
CA LEU A 88 -26.22 14.41 -8.34
C LEU A 88 -26.60 13.73 -9.65
N THR A 89 -27.66 12.92 -9.65
CA THR A 89 -28.19 12.28 -10.87
C THR A 89 -28.74 13.33 -11.85
N GLU A 90 -29.41 14.37 -11.36
CA GLU A 90 -29.87 15.49 -12.19
C GLU A 90 -28.69 16.22 -12.85
N VAL A 91 -27.63 16.51 -12.07
CA VAL A 91 -26.40 17.12 -12.59
C VAL A 91 -25.76 16.27 -13.68
N VAL A 92 -25.60 14.96 -13.45
CA VAL A 92 -25.05 14.02 -14.44
C VAL A 92 -25.85 14.05 -15.74
N LYS A 93 -27.19 14.03 -15.66
CA LYS A 93 -28.06 14.03 -16.85
C LYS A 93 -28.00 15.36 -17.60
N ARG A 94 -28.11 16.48 -16.88
CA ARG A 94 -28.12 17.82 -17.47
C ARG A 94 -26.79 18.19 -18.11
N LEU A 95 -25.68 17.77 -17.50
CA LEU A 95 -24.34 18.04 -17.97
C LEU A 95 -23.77 16.92 -18.85
N GLU A 96 -24.55 15.88 -19.16
CA GLU A 96 -24.13 14.76 -20.02
C GLU A 96 -22.76 14.17 -19.60
N VAL A 97 -22.61 13.86 -18.31
CA VAL A 97 -21.33 13.34 -17.77
C VAL A 97 -21.04 11.94 -18.31
N ASP A 98 -19.80 11.71 -18.77
CA ASP A 98 -19.32 10.41 -19.23
C ASP A 98 -18.62 9.61 -18.12
N CYS A 99 -17.78 10.32 -17.34
CA CYS A 99 -16.87 9.69 -16.38
C CYS A 99 -16.90 10.42 -15.04
N VAL A 100 -16.98 9.65 -13.95
CA VAL A 100 -16.87 10.14 -12.57
C VAL A 100 -15.48 9.82 -12.02
N ILE A 101 -14.83 10.81 -11.42
CA ILE A 101 -13.58 10.66 -10.68
C ILE A 101 -13.89 10.76 -9.18
N VAL A 102 -13.69 9.67 -8.44
CA VAL A 102 -13.87 9.61 -6.98
C VAL A 102 -12.53 9.82 -6.30
N SER A 103 -12.35 11.00 -5.71
CA SER A 103 -11.12 11.48 -5.05
C SER A 103 -11.39 11.98 -3.62
N THR A 104 -12.36 11.38 -2.93
CA THR A 104 -12.74 11.71 -1.55
C THR A 104 -11.83 10.99 -0.53
N GLU A 105 -12.13 11.10 0.76
CA GLU A 105 -11.59 10.17 1.75
C GLU A 105 -12.05 8.72 1.41
N PRO A 106 -11.20 7.71 1.62
CA PRO A 106 -11.47 6.32 1.20
C PRO A 106 -12.66 5.67 1.93
N GLU A 107 -13.06 6.19 3.09
CA GLU A 107 -14.29 5.77 3.79
C GLU A 107 -15.56 6.06 2.96
N CYS A 108 -15.49 6.99 2.00
CA CYS A 108 -16.64 7.45 1.21
C CYS A 108 -16.62 6.93 -0.24
N HIS A 109 -15.59 6.18 -0.63
CA HIS A 109 -15.43 5.73 -2.02
C HIS A 109 -16.58 4.83 -2.49
N LYS A 110 -16.99 3.86 -1.67
CA LYS A 110 -18.02 2.88 -2.05
C LYS A 110 -19.34 3.52 -2.48
N PRO A 111 -20.00 4.39 -1.68
CA PRO A 111 -21.29 4.93 -2.08
C PRO A 111 -21.22 5.75 -3.37
N TYR A 112 -20.14 6.53 -3.61
CA TYR A 112 -19.96 7.23 -4.88
C TYR A 112 -19.69 6.27 -6.05
N GLY A 113 -18.90 5.23 -5.83
CA GLY A 113 -18.63 4.20 -6.84
C GLY A 113 -19.90 3.45 -7.25
N LEU A 114 -20.69 2.98 -6.28
CA LEU A 114 -21.97 2.30 -6.54
C LEU A 114 -22.98 3.21 -7.24
N TRP A 115 -23.07 4.48 -6.83
CA TRP A 115 -23.92 5.47 -7.51
C TRP A 115 -23.52 5.66 -8.98
N ALA A 116 -22.22 5.85 -9.27
CA ALA A 116 -21.74 6.03 -10.64
C ALA A 116 -21.96 4.79 -11.51
N ILE A 117 -21.70 3.59 -10.96
CA ILE A 117 -22.02 2.31 -11.63
C ILE A 117 -23.53 2.21 -11.93
N GLY A 118 -24.39 2.58 -10.97
CA GLY A 118 -25.83 2.53 -11.11
C GLY A 118 -26.37 3.39 -12.26
N LEU A 119 -25.66 4.48 -12.58
CA LEU A 119 -25.96 5.35 -13.74
C LEU A 119 -25.30 4.87 -15.05
N GLY A 120 -24.50 3.80 -15.01
CA GLY A 120 -23.79 3.27 -16.15
C GLY A 120 -22.65 4.16 -16.63
N LEU A 121 -22.02 4.91 -15.73
CA LEU A 121 -20.89 5.81 -16.02
C LEU A 121 -19.57 5.06 -16.01
N HIS A 122 -18.55 5.65 -16.62
CA HIS A 122 -17.17 5.25 -16.39
C HIS A 122 -16.68 5.77 -15.04
N VAL A 123 -15.82 5.02 -14.36
CA VAL A 123 -15.35 5.37 -13.01
C VAL A 123 -13.83 5.37 -12.93
N ILE A 124 -13.26 6.45 -12.40
CA ILE A 124 -11.90 6.50 -11.89
C ILE A 124 -12.00 6.69 -10.38
N MET A 125 -11.30 5.89 -9.59
CA MET A 125 -11.34 5.98 -8.12
C MET A 125 -9.93 6.02 -7.55
N ASP A 126 -9.68 6.91 -6.59
CA ASP A 126 -8.43 6.92 -5.86
C ASP A 126 -8.24 5.67 -4.99
N LYS A 127 -6.99 5.41 -4.63
CA LYS A 127 -6.63 4.31 -3.73
C LYS A 127 -6.61 4.75 -2.25
N PRO A 128 -6.85 3.82 -1.31
CA PRO A 128 -7.32 2.45 -1.51
C PRO A 128 -8.76 2.43 -2.02
N ILE A 129 -9.24 1.29 -2.53
CA ILE A 129 -10.63 1.17 -3.01
C ILE A 129 -11.61 1.60 -1.92
N THR A 130 -11.47 1.05 -0.72
CA THR A 130 -12.10 1.54 0.50
C THR A 130 -11.18 1.38 1.69
N THR A 131 -11.55 2.01 2.81
CA THR A 131 -11.08 1.66 4.15
C THR A 131 -12.26 1.74 5.13
N ARG A 132 -12.08 1.21 6.33
CA ARG A 132 -13.11 1.25 7.39
C ARG A 132 -12.49 1.68 8.72
N ARG A 133 -13.27 2.42 9.50
CA ARG A 133 -12.88 2.79 10.87
C ARG A 133 -12.65 1.55 11.71
N ASP A 134 -11.69 1.64 12.61
CA ASP A 134 -11.34 0.57 13.56
C ASP A 134 -10.94 -0.74 12.91
N ALA A 135 -10.44 -0.71 11.67
CA ALA A 135 -9.92 -1.89 10.98
C ALA A 135 -8.78 -2.56 11.78
N CYS A 136 -7.98 -1.80 12.52
CA CYS A 136 -6.95 -2.33 13.42
C CYS A 136 -7.49 -3.04 14.66
N ASN A 137 -8.74 -2.77 15.06
CA ASN A 137 -9.26 -3.20 16.36
C ASN A 137 -10.50 -4.10 16.22
N SER A 138 -11.07 -4.22 15.03
CA SER A 138 -12.30 -4.96 14.79
C SER A 138 -12.20 -5.88 13.57
N ILE A 139 -12.32 -7.19 13.80
CA ILE A 139 -12.37 -8.19 12.71
C ILE A 139 -13.47 -7.86 11.71
N LYS A 140 -14.65 -7.42 12.19
CA LYS A 140 -15.77 -7.05 11.32
C LYS A 140 -15.40 -5.89 10.39
N GLN A 141 -14.73 -4.86 10.91
CA GLN A 141 -14.33 -3.71 10.10
C GLN A 141 -13.18 -4.06 9.15
N ALA A 142 -12.22 -4.85 9.61
CA ALA A 142 -11.14 -5.38 8.78
C ALA A 142 -11.67 -6.22 7.61
N ALA A 143 -12.59 -7.15 7.88
CA ALA A 143 -13.27 -7.97 6.86
C ALA A 143 -14.10 -7.11 5.89
N GLY A 144 -14.78 -6.10 6.42
CA GLY A 144 -15.63 -5.21 5.65
C GLY A 144 -14.92 -4.47 4.50
N ILE A 145 -13.59 -4.32 4.56
CA ILE A 145 -12.79 -3.80 3.44
C ILE A 145 -12.89 -4.71 2.21
N ALA A 146 -12.80 -6.02 2.39
CA ALA A 146 -12.96 -6.98 1.30
C ALA A 146 -14.43 -7.07 0.85
N ASP A 147 -15.38 -6.96 1.78
CA ASP A 147 -16.81 -6.94 1.45
C ASP A 147 -17.17 -5.73 0.58
N ASP A 148 -16.66 -4.55 0.91
CA ASP A 148 -16.85 -3.33 0.11
C ASP A 148 -16.34 -3.49 -1.32
N TYR A 149 -15.17 -4.11 -1.48
CA TYR A 149 -14.63 -4.43 -2.80
C TYR A 149 -15.56 -5.38 -3.57
N ASN A 150 -16.04 -6.44 -2.91
CA ASN A 150 -16.91 -7.44 -3.53
C ASN A 150 -18.26 -6.84 -3.96
N GLU A 151 -18.83 -5.94 -3.16
CA GLU A 151 -20.05 -5.19 -3.51
C GLU A 151 -19.84 -4.32 -4.77
N LEU A 152 -18.75 -3.55 -4.82
CA LEU A 152 -18.40 -2.73 -6.00
C LEU A 152 -18.17 -3.59 -7.24
N LEU A 153 -17.44 -4.69 -7.07
CA LEU A 153 -17.14 -5.61 -8.16
C LEU A 153 -18.41 -6.24 -8.71
N HIS A 154 -19.30 -6.73 -7.85
CA HIS A 154 -20.56 -7.35 -8.26
C HIS A 154 -21.41 -6.38 -9.07
N ALA A 155 -21.59 -5.15 -8.57
CA ALA A 155 -22.33 -4.11 -9.29
C ALA A 155 -21.68 -3.77 -10.64
N TYR A 156 -20.34 -3.71 -10.69
CA TYR A 156 -19.61 -3.45 -11.92
C TYR A 156 -19.74 -4.57 -12.95
N GLU A 157 -19.63 -5.84 -12.53
CA GLU A 157 -19.84 -7.00 -13.39
C GLU A 157 -21.27 -7.04 -13.95
N GLU A 158 -22.26 -6.75 -13.11
CA GLU A 158 -23.65 -6.63 -13.54
C GLU A 158 -23.82 -5.53 -14.60
N LEU A 159 -23.19 -4.37 -14.41
CA LEU A 159 -23.16 -3.30 -15.42
C LEU A 159 -22.52 -3.78 -16.72
N GLN A 160 -21.40 -4.51 -16.67
CA GLN A 160 -20.71 -5.00 -17.88
C GLN A 160 -21.58 -5.94 -18.73
N THR A 161 -22.58 -6.61 -18.16
CA THR A 161 -23.54 -7.43 -18.94
C THR A 161 -24.46 -6.60 -19.84
N ARG A 162 -24.60 -5.30 -19.57
CA ARG A 162 -25.55 -4.39 -20.23
C ARG A 162 -24.85 -3.26 -20.99
N LYS A 163 -23.72 -2.76 -20.47
CA LYS A 163 -22.95 -1.66 -21.04
C LYS A 163 -21.47 -1.85 -20.71
N THR A 164 -20.64 -1.91 -21.74
CA THR A 164 -19.20 -1.94 -21.57
C THR A 164 -18.71 -0.59 -21.02
N THR A 165 -18.07 -0.61 -19.86
CA THR A 165 -17.47 0.58 -19.23
C THR A 165 -16.11 0.23 -18.64
N PHE A 166 -15.44 1.21 -18.03
CA PHE A 166 -14.24 0.96 -17.23
C PHE A 166 -14.51 1.35 -15.78
N PHE A 167 -13.80 0.69 -14.86
CA PHE A 167 -13.66 1.12 -13.48
C PHE A 167 -12.18 1.06 -13.11
N LEU A 168 -11.47 2.18 -13.24
CA LEU A 168 -10.04 2.27 -13.01
C LEU A 168 -9.73 2.68 -11.56
N ILE A 169 -8.83 1.95 -10.91
CA ILE A 169 -8.30 2.32 -9.59
C ILE A 169 -6.98 3.07 -9.78
N ASN A 170 -6.80 4.19 -9.09
CA ASN A 170 -5.65 5.07 -9.24
C ASN A 170 -4.41 4.58 -8.48
N SER A 171 -3.92 3.40 -8.83
CA SER A 171 -2.63 2.90 -8.34
C SER A 171 -1.50 3.32 -9.27
N HIS A 172 -0.95 4.53 -9.06
CA HIS A 172 0.04 5.15 -9.95
C HIS A 172 1.22 4.26 -10.34
N ARG A 173 1.69 3.37 -9.46
CA ARG A 173 2.80 2.44 -9.77
C ARG A 173 2.50 1.54 -10.96
N ARG A 174 1.22 1.24 -11.23
CA ARG A 174 0.80 0.49 -12.43
C ARG A 174 1.06 1.24 -13.73
N TYR A 175 1.32 2.55 -13.71
CA TYR A 175 1.61 3.40 -14.87
C TYR A 175 3.08 3.85 -14.95
N HIS A 176 3.93 3.32 -14.08
CA HIS A 176 5.32 3.77 -13.98
C HIS A 176 6.24 2.85 -14.81
N PRO A 177 7.02 3.40 -15.77
CA PRO A 177 7.90 2.62 -16.67
C PRO A 177 8.82 1.62 -15.96
N GLY A 178 9.31 2.00 -14.77
CA GLY A 178 10.06 1.12 -13.90
C GLY A 178 9.36 -0.20 -13.57
N TYR A 179 8.11 -0.13 -13.15
CA TYR A 179 7.33 -1.29 -12.72
C TYR A 179 6.87 -2.14 -13.90
N TYR A 180 6.55 -1.51 -15.03
CA TYR A 180 6.32 -2.22 -16.30
C TYR A 180 7.56 -3.01 -16.73
N GLY A 181 8.72 -2.36 -16.73
CA GLY A 181 10.00 -3.00 -17.04
C GLY A 181 10.31 -4.20 -16.14
N THR A 182 10.06 -4.07 -14.84
CA THR A 182 10.22 -5.19 -13.91
C THR A 182 9.27 -6.35 -14.22
N ALA A 183 8.00 -6.08 -14.51
CA ALA A 183 7.04 -7.12 -14.88
C ALA A 183 7.47 -7.85 -16.17
N ASP A 184 8.02 -7.13 -17.15
CA ASP A 184 8.59 -7.71 -18.38
C ASP A 184 9.80 -8.61 -18.07
N PHE A 185 10.71 -8.17 -17.20
CA PHE A 185 11.86 -8.97 -16.80
C PHE A 185 11.46 -10.26 -16.08
N ILE A 186 10.43 -10.22 -15.24
CA ILE A 186 9.88 -11.40 -14.57
C ILE A 186 9.23 -12.33 -15.61
N SER A 187 8.40 -11.78 -16.49
CA SER A 187 7.70 -12.54 -17.53
C SER A 187 8.67 -13.23 -18.50
N ASP A 188 9.78 -12.58 -18.84
CA ASP A 188 10.85 -13.15 -19.67
C ASP A 188 11.47 -14.39 -19.03
N ILE A 189 11.83 -14.33 -17.74
CA ILE A 189 12.39 -15.48 -17.01
C ILE A 189 11.39 -16.62 -16.90
N ARG A 190 10.13 -16.30 -16.59
CA ARG A 190 9.03 -17.27 -16.58
C ARG A 190 8.91 -17.97 -17.94
N LYS A 191 8.93 -17.23 -19.06
CA LYS A 191 8.84 -17.81 -20.41
C LYS A 191 10.04 -18.71 -20.74
N LYS A 192 11.25 -18.31 -20.36
CA LYS A 192 12.49 -19.06 -20.63
C LYS A 192 12.65 -20.32 -19.77
N THR A 193 12.18 -20.29 -18.53
CA THR A 193 12.54 -21.32 -17.53
C THR A 193 11.33 -22.01 -16.89
N GLY A 194 10.13 -21.48 -17.09
CA GLY A 194 8.93 -21.88 -16.35
C GLY A 194 8.99 -21.57 -14.86
N CYS A 195 9.98 -20.83 -14.37
CA CYS A 195 10.14 -20.49 -12.96
C CYS A 195 9.36 -19.21 -12.63
N PRO A 196 8.43 -19.23 -11.65
CA PRO A 196 7.73 -18.03 -11.21
C PRO A 196 8.63 -17.19 -10.29
N VAL A 197 8.09 -16.06 -9.82
CA VAL A 197 8.69 -15.36 -8.67
C VAL A 197 8.60 -16.28 -7.44
N THR A 198 9.74 -16.51 -6.77
CA THR A 198 9.86 -17.37 -5.59
C THR A 198 10.03 -16.58 -4.30
N SER A 199 10.53 -15.34 -4.37
CA SER A 199 10.58 -14.46 -3.20
C SER A 199 10.50 -12.97 -3.56
N LEU A 200 9.90 -12.18 -2.68
CA LEU A 200 9.89 -10.73 -2.74
C LEU A 200 10.24 -10.13 -1.37
N ILE A 201 11.11 -9.13 -1.34
CA ILE A 201 11.22 -8.20 -0.21
C ILE A 201 10.90 -6.81 -0.74
N SER A 202 9.90 -6.16 -0.16
CA SER A 202 9.52 -4.80 -0.51
C SER A 202 9.53 -3.94 0.74
N THR A 203 10.19 -2.80 0.67
CA THR A 203 10.28 -1.85 1.78
C THR A 203 9.86 -0.48 1.29
N HIS A 204 9.02 0.20 2.06
CA HIS A 204 8.68 1.59 1.85
C HIS A 204 8.66 2.33 3.17
N CYS A 205 9.55 3.29 3.28
CA CYS A 205 9.62 4.22 4.39
C CYS A 205 9.27 5.62 3.90
N ASP A 206 8.28 6.23 4.54
CA ASP A 206 7.94 7.62 4.30
C ASP A 206 8.86 8.60 5.05
N GLY A 207 9.64 8.12 6.02
CA GLY A 207 10.61 8.94 6.76
C GLY A 207 9.95 10.12 7.46
N GLN A 208 8.85 9.87 8.17
CA GLN A 208 8.08 10.88 8.89
C GLN A 208 8.38 10.82 10.38
N TRP A 209 8.70 11.98 10.95
CA TRP A 209 8.71 12.17 12.39
C TRP A 209 7.57 13.11 12.77
N ARG A 210 6.43 12.53 13.15
CA ARG A 210 5.28 13.25 13.71
C ARG A 210 5.46 13.34 15.21
N LEU A 211 5.29 14.53 15.77
CA LEU A 211 5.32 14.73 17.22
C LEU A 211 4.05 14.17 17.85
N PRO A 212 4.06 13.82 19.15
CA PRO A 212 2.95 13.10 19.77
C PRO A 212 1.60 13.82 19.65
N SER A 213 1.56 15.13 19.91
CA SER A 213 0.33 15.94 19.74
C SER A 213 -0.19 15.91 18.29
N GLU A 214 0.71 15.91 17.31
CA GLU A 214 0.35 15.90 15.89
C GLU A 214 -0.24 14.55 15.45
N VAL A 215 0.19 13.45 16.06
CA VAL A 215 -0.38 12.11 15.82
C VAL A 215 -1.85 12.09 16.22
N VAL A 216 -2.19 12.73 17.35
CA VAL A 216 -3.58 12.84 17.85
C VAL A 216 -4.41 13.78 16.98
N GLU A 217 -3.87 14.94 16.64
CA GLU A 217 -4.66 16.02 16.02
C GLU A 217 -4.86 15.84 14.51
N GLN A 218 -3.95 15.14 13.81
CA GLN A 218 -4.00 15.01 12.36
C GLN A 218 -5.33 14.40 11.86
N HIS A 219 -5.93 15.05 10.86
CA HIS A 219 -7.13 14.57 10.18
C HIS A 219 -6.84 14.06 8.76
N TYR A 220 -5.75 14.52 8.13
CA TYR A 220 -5.32 14.07 6.81
C TYR A 220 -4.34 12.90 6.92
N HIS A 221 -4.66 11.75 6.33
CA HIS A 221 -3.96 10.48 6.60
C HIS A 221 -3.86 10.18 8.12
N PRO A 222 -5.01 10.14 8.82
CA PRO A 222 -5.07 10.05 10.27
C PRO A 222 -4.84 8.61 10.78
N PHE A 223 -4.30 8.48 11.98
CA PHE A 223 -4.28 7.19 12.69
C PHE A 223 -5.49 7.04 13.63
N LYS A 224 -6.05 8.17 14.09
CA LYS A 224 -7.13 8.22 15.11
C LYS A 224 -8.45 7.56 14.74
N TYR A 225 -8.61 7.10 13.49
CA TYR A 225 -9.80 6.37 13.05
C TYR A 225 -9.57 4.85 13.01
N GLY A 226 -8.50 4.35 13.64
CA GLY A 226 -8.26 2.92 13.79
C GLY A 226 -7.82 2.22 12.49
N TYR A 227 -7.23 2.97 11.55
CA TYR A 227 -6.50 2.47 10.39
C TYR A 227 -5.29 3.37 10.13
N GLY A 228 -4.27 2.85 9.45
CA GLY A 228 -3.04 3.59 9.26
C GLY A 228 -2.29 3.26 7.98
N LYS A 229 -0.99 2.98 8.12
CA LYS A 229 -0.04 2.86 7.01
C LYS A 229 -0.49 1.91 5.90
N VAL A 230 -1.07 0.77 6.24
CA VAL A 230 -1.54 -0.27 5.31
C VAL A 230 -2.63 0.30 4.40
N SER A 231 -3.66 0.96 4.97
CA SER A 231 -4.71 1.64 4.21
C SER A 231 -4.19 2.84 3.41
N HIS A 232 -3.25 3.60 3.97
CA HIS A 232 -2.75 4.83 3.35
C HIS A 232 -1.84 4.57 2.13
N SER A 233 -0.52 4.49 2.36
CA SER A 233 0.45 4.24 1.29
C SER A 233 0.65 2.76 1.04
N GLY A 234 0.36 1.91 2.02
CA GLY A 234 0.59 0.46 1.98
C GLY A 234 -0.17 -0.25 0.87
N TYR A 235 -1.37 0.21 0.50
CA TYR A 235 -2.15 -0.35 -0.60
C TYR A 235 -1.35 -0.41 -1.92
N HIS A 236 -0.54 0.60 -2.22
CA HIS A 236 0.31 0.56 -3.41
C HIS A 236 1.31 -0.60 -3.39
N PHE A 237 1.79 -1.00 -2.22
CA PHE A 237 2.77 -2.06 -2.05
C PHE A 237 2.13 -3.44 -2.07
N LEU A 238 0.93 -3.57 -1.51
CA LEU A 238 0.10 -4.77 -1.69
C LEU A 238 -0.17 -5.01 -3.18
N ASP A 239 -0.57 -3.95 -3.88
CA ASP A 239 -0.83 -3.96 -5.32
C ASP A 239 0.43 -4.28 -6.14
N THR A 240 1.53 -3.59 -5.87
CA THR A 240 2.80 -3.78 -6.59
C THR A 240 3.38 -5.17 -6.38
N ALA A 241 3.36 -5.66 -5.14
CA ALA A 241 3.79 -7.02 -4.81
C ALA A 241 2.97 -8.05 -5.59
N TYR A 242 1.64 -7.91 -5.58
CA TYR A 242 0.74 -8.76 -6.37
C TYR A 242 1.10 -8.72 -7.86
N ARG A 243 1.33 -7.54 -8.44
CA ARG A 243 1.70 -7.38 -9.85
C ARG A 243 3.00 -8.10 -10.19
N PHE A 244 4.01 -8.07 -9.33
CA PHE A 244 5.26 -8.81 -9.54
C PHE A 244 5.05 -10.33 -9.50
N PHE A 245 4.31 -10.84 -8.51
CA PHE A 245 3.99 -12.28 -8.47
C PHE A 245 3.18 -12.71 -9.68
N LYS A 246 2.13 -11.95 -10.02
CA LYS A 246 1.26 -12.22 -11.17
C LYS A 246 2.04 -12.31 -12.47
N ALA A 247 3.03 -11.45 -12.69
CA ALA A 247 3.89 -11.49 -13.89
C ALA A 247 4.68 -12.81 -14.01
N GLY A 248 4.93 -13.51 -12.90
CA GLY A 248 5.60 -14.80 -12.88
C GLY A 248 4.67 -16.02 -12.99
N TRP A 249 3.35 -15.84 -12.91
CA TRP A 249 2.40 -16.96 -12.83
C TRP A 249 2.11 -17.61 -14.18
N ASN A 250 1.96 -18.93 -14.20
CA ASN A 250 1.41 -19.66 -15.35
C ASN A 250 0.27 -20.59 -14.89
N PRO A 251 -0.55 -21.15 -15.80
CA PRO A 251 -1.69 -21.97 -15.41
C PRO A 251 -1.34 -23.15 -14.50
N GLU A 252 -0.12 -23.69 -14.64
CA GLU A 252 0.40 -24.80 -13.83
C GLU A 252 1.02 -24.33 -12.50
N LYS A 253 1.53 -23.09 -12.46
CA LYS A 253 2.29 -22.51 -11.35
C LYS A 253 1.72 -21.16 -10.95
N ARG A 254 0.51 -21.20 -10.40
CA ARG A 254 -0.18 -20.05 -9.82
C ARG A 254 -0.82 -20.48 -8.49
N PRO A 255 -0.85 -19.60 -7.48
CA PRO A 255 -1.32 -19.95 -6.15
C PRO A 255 -2.83 -20.17 -6.11
N ASP A 256 -3.29 -21.12 -5.29
CA ASP A 256 -4.70 -21.29 -4.93
C ASP A 256 -4.99 -20.79 -3.50
N GLU A 257 -3.94 -20.45 -2.74
CA GLU A 257 -4.03 -19.97 -1.37
C GLU A 257 -2.94 -18.91 -1.09
N ILE A 258 -3.27 -17.91 -0.27
CA ILE A 258 -2.30 -17.01 0.36
C ILE A 258 -2.48 -17.08 1.87
N GLU A 259 -1.37 -17.18 2.60
CA GLU A 259 -1.31 -16.95 4.04
C GLU A 259 -0.68 -15.59 4.32
N ILE A 260 -1.21 -14.85 5.28
CA ILE A 260 -0.63 -13.59 5.75
C ILE A 260 -0.52 -13.56 7.27
N VAL A 261 0.61 -13.04 7.73
CA VAL A 261 0.87 -12.69 9.12
C VAL A 261 1.33 -11.24 9.18
N SER A 262 0.67 -10.43 9.99
CA SER A 262 1.01 -9.02 10.18
C SER A 262 1.51 -8.72 11.59
N THR A 263 2.39 -7.73 11.67
CA THR A 263 2.85 -7.10 12.91
C THR A 263 2.83 -5.60 12.71
N PHE A 264 2.18 -4.88 13.61
CA PHE A 264 2.04 -3.42 13.53
C PHE A 264 2.78 -2.76 14.68
N VAL A 265 3.30 -1.56 14.40
CA VAL A 265 3.73 -0.59 15.41
C VAL A 265 2.65 0.47 15.46
N ARG A 266 1.97 0.59 16.60
CA ARG A 266 0.96 1.62 16.86
C ARG A 266 1.60 2.83 17.55
N PRO A 267 0.91 3.97 17.60
CA PRO A 267 1.45 5.17 18.25
C PRO A 267 1.96 4.94 19.67
N ASN A 268 1.28 4.14 20.49
CA ASN A 268 1.77 3.79 21.83
C ASN A 268 3.07 2.99 21.81
N ASP A 269 3.26 2.09 20.85
CA ASP A 269 4.50 1.34 20.68
C ASP A 269 5.64 2.29 20.28
N PHE A 270 5.37 3.24 19.40
CA PHE A 270 6.31 4.31 19.03
C PHE A 270 6.70 5.17 20.24
N MET A 271 5.73 5.58 21.07
CA MET A 271 5.99 6.34 22.30
C MET A 271 6.77 5.54 23.35
N GLY A 272 6.65 4.20 23.34
CA GLY A 272 7.48 3.33 24.17
C GLY A 272 8.92 3.22 23.68
N ALA A 273 9.14 3.31 22.36
CA ALA A 273 10.47 3.26 21.75
C ALA A 273 11.17 4.64 21.74
N PHE A 274 10.40 5.72 21.69
CA PHE A 274 10.91 7.09 21.65
C PHE A 274 10.01 8.00 22.50
N THR A 275 10.42 8.22 23.76
CA THR A 275 9.54 8.76 24.79
C THR A 275 9.39 10.28 24.70
N ASN A 276 8.43 10.84 25.43
CA ASN A 276 8.21 12.28 25.47
C ASN A 276 9.43 13.04 26.02
N GLU A 277 10.12 12.47 27.01
CA GLU A 277 11.34 13.03 27.61
C GLU A 277 12.49 13.06 26.60
N GLU A 278 12.58 12.05 25.73
CA GLU A 278 13.60 12.01 24.67
C GLU A 278 13.32 13.03 23.56
N HIS A 279 12.05 13.23 23.20
CA HIS A 279 11.66 14.32 22.30
C HIS A 279 12.05 15.69 22.87
N SER A 280 11.73 15.95 24.15
CA SER A 280 12.07 17.19 24.85
C SER A 280 13.58 17.46 24.82
N ARG A 281 14.38 16.44 25.19
CA ARG A 281 15.85 16.53 25.18
C ARG A 281 16.45 16.84 23.81
N ILE A 282 15.89 16.26 22.73
CA ILE A 282 16.46 16.37 21.38
C ILE A 282 16.02 17.67 20.69
N LEU A 283 14.75 18.05 20.84
CA LEU A 283 14.18 19.22 20.17
C LEU A 283 14.30 20.51 21.00
N GLY A 284 14.81 20.39 22.22
CA GLY A 284 15.07 21.47 23.16
C GLY A 284 13.93 21.64 24.16
N ASP A 285 14.26 21.47 25.44
CA ASP A 285 13.31 21.35 26.55
C ASP A 285 12.21 22.42 26.50
N ARG A 286 12.59 23.70 26.50
CA ARG A 286 11.61 24.79 26.54
C ARG A 286 10.71 24.86 25.29
N GLY A 287 11.28 24.67 24.10
CA GLY A 287 10.53 24.82 22.85
C GLY A 287 9.57 23.67 22.58
N TYR A 288 9.98 22.45 22.93
CA TYR A 288 9.13 21.27 22.80
C TYR A 288 8.06 21.23 23.90
N ASP A 289 8.43 21.48 25.16
CA ASP A 289 7.49 21.40 26.29
C ASP A 289 6.37 22.45 26.15
N GLU A 290 6.67 23.68 25.72
CA GLU A 290 5.68 24.72 25.45
C GLU A 290 4.72 24.35 24.29
N SER A 291 5.11 23.43 23.40
CA SER A 291 4.28 22.96 22.28
C SER A 291 3.43 21.72 22.62
N CYS A 292 3.73 21.04 23.72
CA CYS A 292 3.00 19.86 24.15
C CYS A 292 1.57 20.23 24.55
N LYS A 293 0.58 19.57 23.96
CA LYS A 293 -0.84 19.80 24.25
C LYS A 293 -1.44 18.77 25.20
N TYR A 294 -0.70 17.69 25.43
CA TYR A 294 -1.14 16.52 26.18
C TYR A 294 0.00 16.04 27.07
N THR A 295 -0.36 15.55 28.24
CA THR A 295 0.54 14.79 29.12
C THR A 295 0.83 13.41 28.53
N ALA A 296 1.88 12.74 29.03
CA ALA A 296 2.23 11.39 28.58
C ALA A 296 1.11 10.37 28.81
N ASP A 297 0.37 10.48 29.92
CA ASP A 297 -0.77 9.59 30.22
C ASP A 297 -1.98 9.88 29.33
N GLU A 298 -2.27 11.15 29.04
CA GLU A 298 -3.32 11.51 28.07
C GLU A 298 -2.99 11.00 26.67
N LEU A 299 -1.73 11.14 26.22
CA LEU A 299 -1.29 10.60 24.94
C LEU A 299 -1.49 9.08 24.90
N ARG A 300 -1.10 8.37 25.97
CA ARG A 300 -1.26 6.92 26.05
C ARG A 300 -2.72 6.49 25.85
N TRP A 301 -3.63 7.19 26.50
CA TRP A 301 -5.07 6.93 26.39
C TRP A 301 -5.61 7.27 24.99
N LEU A 302 -5.25 8.44 24.45
CA LEU A 302 -5.70 8.87 23.12
C LEU A 302 -5.20 7.96 21.99
N MET A 303 -4.03 7.34 22.18
CA MET A 303 -3.34 6.52 21.20
C MET A 303 -3.70 5.02 21.23
N GLU A 304 -4.49 4.57 22.22
CA GLU A 304 -4.74 3.15 22.52
C GLU A 304 -5.32 2.39 21.31
N ASP A 305 -6.37 2.94 20.72
CA ASP A 305 -7.11 2.33 19.61
C ASP A 305 -6.75 2.92 18.24
N MET A 306 -5.63 3.66 18.16
CA MET A 306 -5.21 4.23 16.89
C MET A 306 -4.69 3.16 15.91
N GLY A 307 -4.83 3.48 14.63
CA GLY A 307 -4.25 2.71 13.55
C GLY A 307 -2.73 2.70 13.56
N GLU A 308 -2.16 1.78 12.81
CA GLU A 308 -0.74 1.50 12.75
C GLU A 308 0.08 2.61 12.07
N MET A 309 1.20 2.99 12.70
CA MET A 309 2.20 3.86 12.10
C MET A 309 3.07 3.08 11.11
N ASP A 310 3.46 1.87 11.49
CA ASP A 310 4.25 0.95 10.69
C ASP A 310 3.61 -0.44 10.65
N ALA A 311 3.88 -1.17 9.58
CA ALA A 311 3.39 -2.52 9.36
C ALA A 311 4.44 -3.41 8.69
N MET A 312 4.61 -4.61 9.22
CA MET A 312 5.44 -5.66 8.64
C MET A 312 4.53 -6.83 8.30
N LEU A 313 4.52 -7.23 7.04
CA LEU A 313 3.66 -8.30 6.53
C LEU A 313 4.54 -9.43 5.99
N GLN A 314 4.29 -10.64 6.47
CA GLN A 314 4.82 -11.88 5.90
C GLN A 314 3.69 -12.55 5.13
N ILE A 315 3.93 -12.84 3.86
CA ILE A 315 2.92 -13.38 2.94
C ILE A 315 3.49 -14.66 2.30
N THR A 316 2.73 -15.73 2.31
CA THR A 316 3.11 -17.01 1.68
C THR A 316 2.10 -17.34 0.59
N PHE A 317 2.56 -17.54 -0.63
CA PHE A 317 1.75 -17.99 -1.76
C PHE A 317 1.87 -19.51 -1.88
N LYS A 318 0.73 -20.20 -1.86
CA LYS A 318 0.64 -21.66 -1.86
C LYS A 318 -0.17 -22.16 -3.05
N GLN A 319 0.19 -23.36 -3.51
CA GLN A 319 -0.57 -24.12 -4.48
C GLN A 319 -0.68 -25.56 -3.99
N ARG A 320 -1.90 -26.09 -3.87
CA ARG A 320 -2.16 -27.47 -3.40
C ARG A 320 -1.41 -27.81 -2.12
N GLY A 321 -1.39 -26.85 -1.18
CA GLY A 321 -0.72 -26.97 0.11
C GLY A 321 0.81 -26.80 0.10
N GLN A 322 1.44 -26.63 -1.06
CA GLN A 322 2.89 -26.42 -1.19
C GLN A 322 3.21 -24.92 -1.29
N THR A 323 4.24 -24.47 -0.58
CA THR A 323 4.74 -23.10 -0.71
C THR A 323 5.41 -22.90 -2.06
N MET A 324 4.86 -21.98 -2.85
CA MET A 324 5.43 -21.58 -4.14
C MET A 324 6.36 -20.38 -3.99
N ALA A 325 5.97 -19.43 -3.15
CA ALA A 325 6.70 -18.19 -2.97
C ALA A 325 6.42 -17.54 -1.62
N VAL A 326 7.34 -16.68 -1.19
CA VAL A 326 7.22 -15.89 0.03
C VAL A 326 7.43 -14.41 -0.25
N ALA A 327 6.77 -13.54 0.50
CA ALA A 327 6.97 -12.11 0.42
C ALA A 327 7.04 -11.48 1.80
N GLN A 328 7.89 -10.46 1.91
CA GLN A 328 7.95 -9.59 3.06
C GLN A 328 7.69 -8.16 2.61
N LEU A 329 6.66 -7.52 3.18
CA LEU A 329 6.37 -6.11 2.96
C LEU A 329 6.63 -5.34 4.25
N ASN A 330 7.56 -4.39 4.19
CA ASN A 330 7.94 -3.55 5.31
C ASN A 330 7.50 -2.11 5.04
N LEU A 331 6.44 -1.68 5.71
CA LEU A 331 5.76 -0.41 5.47
C LEU A 331 5.96 0.50 6.67
N PHE A 332 6.78 1.54 6.52
CA PHE A 332 7.17 2.41 7.62
C PHE A 332 6.72 3.86 7.36
N HIS A 333 6.13 4.50 8.35
CA HIS A 333 6.24 5.94 8.53
C HIS A 333 7.48 6.28 9.34
N THR A 334 7.83 5.49 10.36
CA THR A 334 8.97 5.78 11.23
C THR A 334 10.28 5.38 10.54
N GLY A 335 11.16 6.35 10.35
CA GLY A 335 12.43 6.15 9.70
C GLY A 335 13.14 7.48 9.49
N PHE A 336 14.11 7.52 8.58
CA PHE A 336 14.92 8.71 8.37
C PHE A 336 14.05 9.93 7.99
N ALA A 337 14.05 10.93 8.86
CA ALA A 337 13.39 12.21 8.66
C ALA A 337 14.43 13.34 8.76
N ARG A 338 14.22 14.43 8.03
CA ARG A 338 15.01 15.67 8.12
C ARG A 338 14.46 16.66 9.14
N ARG A 339 13.37 16.32 9.81
CA ARG A 339 12.75 17.20 10.78
C ARG A 339 13.73 17.46 11.92
N SER A 340 13.97 18.74 12.19
CA SER A 340 14.80 19.21 13.30
C SER A 340 14.13 20.36 14.07
N TRP A 341 12.82 20.50 13.92
CA TRP A 341 12.05 21.63 14.44
C TRP A 341 10.71 21.17 15.01
N VAL A 342 10.22 21.94 15.99
CA VAL A 342 8.95 21.68 16.66
C VAL A 342 7.80 22.31 15.87
N ASP A 343 7.86 23.62 15.65
CA ASP A 343 6.78 24.41 15.03
C ASP A 343 6.71 24.24 13.51
N GLN A 344 5.53 23.88 13.01
CA GLN A 344 5.22 23.69 11.59
C GLN A 344 4.46 24.89 10.99
N GLY A 345 4.35 25.99 11.73
CA GLY A 345 3.63 27.21 11.36
C GLY A 345 2.13 27.14 11.61
N ALA A 346 1.43 28.24 11.30
CA ALA A 346 0.01 28.41 11.61
C ALA A 346 -0.94 27.45 10.87
N THR A 347 -0.53 26.91 9.72
CA THR A 347 -1.31 25.98 8.89
C THR A 347 -0.43 24.80 8.47
N PRO A 348 -0.17 23.84 9.37
CA PRO A 348 0.86 22.83 9.14
C PRO A 348 0.40 21.74 8.15
N ASP A 349 1.15 21.57 7.05
CA ASP A 349 1.05 20.37 6.20
C ASP A 349 2.00 19.29 6.75
N LEU A 350 1.47 18.41 7.61
CA LEU A 350 2.25 17.33 8.22
C LEU A 350 2.59 16.19 7.23
N TYR A 351 2.29 16.34 5.93
CA TYR A 351 2.59 15.37 4.90
C TYR A 351 3.67 15.84 3.90
N LYS A 352 3.87 17.16 3.74
CA LYS A 352 4.82 17.77 2.80
C LYS A 352 5.60 18.90 3.46
N GLY A 353 6.92 18.93 3.27
CA GLY A 353 7.78 19.97 3.85
C GLY A 353 7.99 19.85 5.36
N CYS A 354 7.49 18.77 6.00
CA CYS A 354 7.62 18.50 7.42
C CYS A 354 8.88 17.68 7.78
N GLY A 355 9.90 17.65 6.91
CA GLY A 355 11.07 16.78 7.04
C GLY A 355 10.88 15.35 6.51
N ARG A 356 9.75 15.06 5.86
CA ARG A 356 9.45 13.75 5.26
C ARG A 356 10.44 13.37 4.16
N VAL A 357 11.07 12.19 4.24
CA VAL A 357 11.96 11.68 3.19
C VAL A 357 11.60 10.25 2.80
N LYS A 358 11.38 10.02 1.50
CA LYS A 358 10.89 8.72 1.00
C LYS A 358 12.02 7.81 0.54
N HIS A 359 12.02 6.59 1.06
CA HIS A 359 12.83 5.48 0.58
C HIS A 359 11.93 4.30 0.20
N GLU A 360 12.16 3.74 -0.97
CA GLU A 360 11.43 2.62 -1.52
C GLU A 360 12.41 1.65 -2.18
N ALA A 361 12.33 0.37 -1.82
CA ALA A 361 13.18 -0.68 -2.36
C ALA A 361 12.40 -1.96 -2.58
N HIS A 362 12.71 -2.67 -3.67
CA HIS A 362 12.12 -3.97 -3.98
C HIS A 362 13.23 -4.93 -4.42
N GLU A 363 13.23 -6.15 -3.90
CA GLU A 363 14.09 -7.23 -4.34
C GLU A 363 13.24 -8.45 -4.71
N ILE A 364 13.19 -8.75 -6.01
CA ILE A 364 12.33 -9.77 -6.59
C ILE A 364 13.18 -10.91 -7.14
N ARG A 365 12.97 -12.14 -6.67
CA ARG A 365 13.72 -13.32 -7.13
C ARG A 365 12.82 -14.26 -7.90
N SER A 366 13.29 -14.71 -9.07
CA SER A 366 12.64 -15.73 -9.89
C SER A 366 13.52 -16.99 -9.91
N GLY A 367 13.42 -17.77 -8.83
CA GLY A 367 14.26 -18.95 -8.60
C GLY A 367 15.77 -18.64 -8.66
N PRO A 368 16.60 -19.57 -9.16
CA PRO A 368 18.05 -19.37 -9.31
C PRO A 368 18.43 -18.57 -10.56
N PHE A 369 17.47 -18.03 -11.31
CA PHE A 369 17.71 -17.47 -12.65
C PHE A 369 17.80 -15.96 -12.67
N GLN A 370 17.09 -15.27 -11.77
CA GLN A 370 17.08 -13.82 -11.74
C GLN A 370 16.82 -13.23 -10.37
N THR A 371 17.52 -12.14 -10.07
CA THR A 371 17.13 -11.14 -9.06
C THR A 371 16.94 -9.79 -9.74
N VAL A 372 15.79 -9.14 -9.53
CA VAL A 372 15.56 -7.75 -9.90
C VAL A 372 15.58 -6.91 -8.64
N VAL A 373 16.40 -5.86 -8.60
CA VAL A 373 16.46 -4.90 -7.50
C VAL A 373 15.94 -3.56 -8.02
N ILE A 374 14.99 -2.96 -7.33
CA ILE A 374 14.53 -1.59 -7.56
C ILE A 374 14.95 -0.78 -6.34
N ASP A 375 15.57 0.38 -6.55
CA ASP A 375 15.91 1.31 -5.48
C ASP A 375 15.50 2.74 -5.85
N SER A 376 14.78 3.38 -4.94
CA SER A 376 14.37 4.78 -5.04
C SER A 376 14.55 5.43 -3.68
N ARG A 377 15.48 6.39 -3.62
CA ARG A 377 15.90 7.00 -2.34
C ARG A 377 16.08 8.48 -2.50
N GLN A 378 15.28 9.22 -1.76
CA GLN A 378 15.35 10.67 -1.66
C GLN A 378 16.21 11.06 -0.45
N ALA A 379 16.78 12.26 -0.50
CA ALA A 379 17.48 12.89 0.62
C ALA A 379 16.97 14.31 0.90
N ASN A 380 16.01 14.79 0.12
CA ASN A 380 15.38 16.10 0.28
C ASN A 380 13.91 15.94 0.71
N ASP A 381 13.44 16.84 1.57
CA ASP A 381 12.08 16.90 2.10
C ASP A 381 11.17 17.90 1.33
N LYS A 382 11.77 18.65 0.40
CA LYS A 382 11.11 19.63 -0.50
C LYS A 382 10.93 19.08 -1.92
N HIS A 383 10.55 17.81 -2.06
CA HIS A 383 10.46 17.09 -3.34
C HIS A 383 9.43 17.66 -4.35
N ASP A 384 8.60 18.62 -3.96
CA ASP A 384 7.60 19.28 -4.81
C ASP A 384 8.12 20.58 -5.44
N ARG A 385 9.28 21.09 -4.99
CA ARG A 385 9.84 22.38 -5.42
C ARG A 385 11.19 22.26 -6.14
N SER A 386 11.82 21.09 -6.15
CA SER A 386 13.14 20.91 -6.76
C SER A 386 13.05 20.89 -8.29
N LYS A 387 13.75 21.82 -8.95
CA LYS A 387 14.05 21.79 -10.38
C LYS A 387 15.49 22.27 -10.63
N PRO A 388 16.27 21.63 -11.53
CA PRO A 388 16.09 20.31 -12.13
C PRO A 388 16.56 19.19 -11.18
N SER A 389 15.79 18.12 -11.03
CA SER A 389 16.22 16.92 -10.29
C SER A 389 16.94 15.96 -11.24
N THR A 390 18.17 15.57 -10.90
CA THR A 390 18.92 14.50 -11.55
C THR A 390 18.28 13.14 -11.25
N ALA A 391 18.76 12.05 -11.87
CA ALA A 391 18.39 10.67 -11.50
C ALA A 391 19.38 10.05 -10.49
N GLU A 392 20.25 10.87 -9.89
CA GLU A 392 21.30 10.42 -8.98
C GLU A 392 20.73 10.06 -7.61
N LEU A 393 21.41 9.18 -6.87
CA LEU A 393 21.04 8.78 -5.52
C LEU A 393 20.81 10.01 -4.61
N GLY A 394 19.67 10.03 -3.91
CA GLY A 394 19.30 11.12 -3.01
C GLY A 394 18.51 12.26 -3.66
N SER A 395 18.46 12.32 -5.00
CA SER A 395 17.61 13.26 -5.73
C SER A 395 16.12 12.85 -5.68
N ASP A 396 15.23 13.77 -6.07
CA ASP A 396 13.79 13.52 -6.05
C ASP A 396 13.32 12.54 -7.13
N ASN A 397 14.13 12.34 -8.17
CA ASN A 397 13.89 11.41 -9.28
C ASN A 397 14.79 10.16 -9.22
N HIS A 398 15.51 9.90 -8.13
CA HIS A 398 16.29 8.66 -8.02
C HIS A 398 15.39 7.44 -8.16
N PHE A 399 15.61 6.67 -9.23
CA PHE A 399 14.93 5.42 -9.48
C PHE A 399 15.82 4.56 -10.39
N GLU A 400 16.32 3.47 -9.85
CA GLU A 400 17.21 2.53 -10.52
C GLU A 400 16.62 1.12 -10.47
N ILE A 401 16.83 0.36 -11.56
CA ILE A 401 16.55 -1.08 -11.60
C ILE A 401 17.83 -1.83 -11.97
N GLN A 402 18.18 -2.83 -11.18
CA GLN A 402 19.26 -3.78 -11.47
C GLN A 402 18.68 -5.15 -11.77
N THR A 403 19.17 -5.83 -12.80
CA THR A 403 18.82 -7.23 -13.09
C THR A 403 20.06 -8.09 -13.02
N TRP A 404 20.05 -9.07 -12.12
CA TRP A 404 21.07 -10.10 -11.97
C TRP A 404 20.55 -11.39 -12.61
N ARG A 405 21.30 -12.01 -13.52
CA ARG A 405 20.80 -13.13 -14.33
C ARG A 405 21.81 -14.27 -14.47
N ASN A 406 21.31 -15.50 -14.49
CA ASN A 406 22.11 -16.69 -14.79
C ASN A 406 22.35 -16.81 -16.30
N CYS A 407 23.35 -16.08 -16.78
CA CYS A 407 23.67 -15.94 -18.21
C CYS A 407 23.88 -17.25 -18.95
N ASN A 408 24.60 -18.21 -18.37
CA ASN A 408 24.92 -19.47 -19.04
C ASN A 408 23.67 -20.30 -19.31
N ILE A 409 22.71 -20.31 -18.38
CA ILE A 409 21.43 -21.00 -18.57
C ILE A 409 20.54 -20.22 -19.55
N LEU A 410 20.57 -18.90 -19.49
CA LEU A 410 19.70 -18.03 -20.29
C LEU A 410 20.24 -17.72 -21.69
N GLY A 411 21.48 -18.11 -22.00
CA GLY A 411 22.17 -17.75 -23.24
C GLY A 411 22.48 -16.26 -23.36
N GLU A 412 22.66 -15.56 -22.23
CA GLU A 412 22.93 -14.13 -22.17
C GLU A 412 24.42 -13.85 -21.88
N GLN A 413 24.90 -12.62 -22.15
CA GLN A 413 26.32 -12.28 -21.99
C GLN A 413 26.63 -11.59 -20.65
N GLU A 414 25.72 -10.74 -20.18
CA GLU A 414 25.96 -9.85 -19.04
C GLU A 414 25.13 -10.29 -17.84
N PRO A 415 25.77 -10.72 -16.73
CA PRO A 415 25.05 -11.18 -15.54
C PRO A 415 24.41 -10.05 -14.76
N LEU A 416 24.84 -8.80 -14.96
CA LEU A 416 24.27 -7.61 -14.35
C LEU A 416 23.93 -6.58 -15.43
N LYS A 417 22.73 -6.02 -15.38
CA LYS A 417 22.35 -4.82 -16.11
C LYS A 417 21.70 -3.81 -15.18
N VAL A 418 21.97 -2.54 -15.39
CA VAL A 418 21.42 -1.43 -14.61
C VAL A 418 20.64 -0.51 -15.55
N TYR A 419 19.45 -0.13 -15.14
CA TYR A 419 18.53 0.72 -15.89
C TYR A 419 18.15 1.92 -15.04
N THR A 420 18.37 3.12 -15.57
CA THR A 420 17.77 4.33 -15.00
C THR A 420 16.32 4.45 -15.45
N VAL A 421 15.52 5.27 -14.76
CA VAL A 421 14.16 5.59 -15.23
C VAL A 421 14.16 6.15 -16.67
N SER A 422 15.18 6.92 -17.05
CA SER A 422 15.33 7.48 -18.40
C SER A 422 15.58 6.41 -19.46
N ASP A 423 16.29 5.34 -19.12
CA ASP A 423 16.53 4.21 -20.04
C ASP A 423 15.23 3.44 -20.30
N LEU A 424 14.42 3.26 -19.25
CA LEU A 424 13.12 2.56 -19.34
C LEU A 424 12.09 3.41 -20.07
N ASP A 425 12.05 4.72 -19.81
CA ASP A 425 11.16 5.66 -20.52
C ASP A 425 11.42 5.65 -22.04
N ARG A 426 12.70 5.68 -22.45
CA ARG A 426 13.10 5.56 -23.86
C ARG A 426 12.67 4.23 -24.48
N ARG A 427 12.71 3.14 -23.70
CA ARG A 427 12.27 1.80 -24.15
C ARG A 427 10.77 1.76 -24.45
N TYR A 428 9.94 2.53 -23.74
CA TYR A 428 8.49 2.55 -23.92
C TYR A 428 7.97 3.77 -24.73
N ASN A 429 8.87 4.61 -25.26
CA ASN A 429 8.57 5.76 -26.12
C ASN A 429 7.56 6.76 -25.50
N SER A 430 7.57 6.90 -24.17
CA SER A 430 6.79 7.89 -23.44
C SER A 430 7.40 9.27 -23.63
N LYS A 431 7.08 9.95 -24.73
CA LYS A 431 7.49 11.35 -24.98
C LYS A 431 6.77 12.33 -24.03
N LEU A 432 7.03 12.28 -22.73
CA LEU A 432 6.42 13.17 -21.75
C LEU A 432 7.49 14.07 -21.07
N PRO A 433 7.56 15.37 -21.38
CA PRO A 433 8.43 16.29 -20.65
C PRO A 433 7.95 16.49 -19.20
N GLY A 434 8.84 16.49 -18.20
CA GLY A 434 8.47 16.82 -16.80
C GLY A 434 9.11 15.94 -15.71
N ILE A 435 8.61 16.05 -14.47
CA ILE A 435 8.98 15.17 -13.35
C ILE A 435 8.31 13.80 -13.57
N TYR A 436 9.07 12.69 -13.51
CA TYR A 436 8.56 11.35 -13.81
C TYR A 436 7.37 10.93 -12.94
N ALA A 437 7.42 11.25 -11.65
CA ALA A 437 6.32 10.99 -10.71
C ALA A 437 5.04 11.79 -11.06
N GLU A 438 5.15 12.88 -11.82
CA GLU A 438 4.01 13.65 -12.31
C GLU A 438 3.44 13.03 -13.60
N ASN A 439 4.30 12.61 -14.53
CA ASN A 439 3.86 11.89 -15.73
C ASN A 439 3.12 10.59 -15.41
N THR A 440 3.58 9.88 -14.37
CA THR A 440 2.92 8.66 -13.87
C THR A 440 1.46 8.94 -13.43
N LYS A 441 1.18 10.13 -12.89
CA LYS A 441 -0.17 10.52 -12.44
C LYS A 441 -1.12 10.79 -13.59
N ARG A 442 -0.61 11.15 -14.77
CA ARG A 442 -1.41 11.32 -16.00
C ARG A 442 -1.88 9.99 -16.58
N GLY A 443 -1.16 8.91 -16.30
CA GLY A 443 -1.36 7.59 -16.93
C GLY A 443 -2.81 7.09 -16.87
N ILE A 444 -3.50 7.28 -15.74
CA ILE A 444 -4.89 6.82 -15.60
C ILE A 444 -5.88 7.60 -16.46
N LEU A 445 -5.71 8.92 -16.59
CA LEU A 445 -6.57 9.74 -17.45
C LEU A 445 -6.33 9.41 -18.92
N TRP A 446 -5.08 9.13 -19.28
CA TRP A 446 -4.70 8.74 -20.63
C TRP A 446 -5.25 7.36 -20.98
N GLU A 447 -5.17 6.39 -20.08
CA GLU A 447 -5.79 5.08 -20.27
C GLU A 447 -7.33 5.17 -20.38
N ALA A 448 -7.96 6.05 -19.61
CA ALA A 448 -9.39 6.34 -19.75
C ALA A 448 -9.73 6.87 -21.15
N LEU A 449 -8.94 7.82 -21.67
CA LEU A 449 -9.13 8.35 -23.03
C LEU A 449 -8.87 7.28 -24.09
N ASP A 450 -7.80 6.49 -23.97
CA ASP A 450 -7.48 5.39 -24.88
C ASP A 450 -8.66 4.39 -24.98
N PHE A 451 -9.27 4.06 -23.85
CA PHE A 451 -10.46 3.21 -23.82
C PHE A 451 -11.64 3.87 -24.54
N LEU A 452 -11.93 5.14 -24.24
CA LEU A 452 -13.05 5.86 -24.84
C LEU A 452 -12.84 6.10 -26.34
N ASP A 453 -11.58 6.23 -26.78
CA ASP A 453 -11.13 6.30 -28.17
C ASP A 453 -11.16 4.94 -28.89
N GLY A 454 -11.42 3.85 -28.17
CA GLY A 454 -11.45 2.51 -28.72
C GLY A 454 -10.06 1.96 -29.06
N SER A 455 -8.99 2.64 -28.64
CA SER A 455 -7.60 2.17 -28.82
C SER A 455 -7.21 1.09 -27.80
N LYS A 456 -7.97 0.98 -26.70
CA LYS A 456 -7.86 -0.10 -25.70
C LYS A 456 -9.20 -0.74 -25.40
N GLY A 457 -9.21 -2.08 -25.29
CA GLY A 457 -10.35 -2.83 -24.76
C GLY A 457 -10.34 -2.93 -23.24
N VAL A 458 -11.43 -3.46 -22.65
CA VAL A 458 -11.55 -3.69 -21.19
C VAL A 458 -10.44 -4.59 -20.65
N ASP A 459 -10.06 -5.61 -21.43
CA ASP A 459 -9.06 -6.61 -21.05
C ASP A 459 -7.62 -6.06 -21.10
N ASP A 460 -7.41 -4.93 -21.78
CA ASP A 460 -6.10 -4.26 -21.93
C ASP A 460 -5.86 -3.17 -20.88
N LEU A 461 -6.85 -2.90 -20.02
CA LEU A 461 -6.76 -1.87 -18.99
C LEU A 461 -5.77 -2.28 -17.89
N ALA A 462 -4.82 -1.41 -17.58
CA ALA A 462 -3.76 -1.69 -16.61
C ALA A 462 -4.29 -1.78 -15.16
N SER A 463 -5.38 -1.07 -14.85
CA SER A 463 -5.86 -0.86 -13.46
C SER A 463 -7.36 -1.03 -13.26
N ASN A 464 -8.01 -1.90 -14.04
CA ASN A 464 -9.44 -2.16 -13.94
C ASN A 464 -9.81 -2.90 -12.62
N LEU A 465 -10.97 -2.59 -12.04
CA LEU A 465 -11.43 -3.08 -10.73
C LEU A 465 -11.30 -4.60 -10.51
N PRO A 466 -11.60 -5.49 -11.49
CA PRO A 466 -11.43 -6.93 -11.30
C PRO A 466 -10.02 -7.35 -10.92
N ASP A 467 -8.99 -6.63 -11.40
CA ASP A 467 -7.57 -6.94 -11.12
C ASP A 467 -7.11 -6.50 -9.72
N HIS A 468 -8.02 -5.93 -8.92
CA HIS A 468 -7.73 -5.46 -7.56
C HIS A 468 -8.27 -6.38 -6.46
N SER A 469 -8.81 -7.55 -6.82
CA SER A 469 -9.36 -8.51 -5.84
C SER A 469 -8.31 -8.97 -4.84
N VAL A 470 -7.14 -9.44 -5.32
CA VAL A 470 -6.06 -9.90 -4.44
C VAL A 470 -5.51 -8.76 -3.56
N PRO A 471 -5.14 -7.57 -4.08
CA PRO A 471 -4.70 -6.46 -3.23
C PRO A 471 -5.71 -6.01 -2.17
N ALA A 472 -7.00 -5.96 -2.49
CA ALA A 472 -8.05 -5.60 -1.52
C ALA A 472 -8.18 -6.65 -0.41
N SER A 473 -8.19 -7.95 -0.77
CA SER A 473 -8.22 -9.04 0.22
C SER A 473 -6.94 -9.10 1.06
N LEU A 474 -5.77 -8.82 0.49
CA LEU A 474 -4.51 -8.72 1.25
C LEU A 474 -4.58 -7.59 2.29
N MET A 475 -5.17 -6.45 1.93
CA MET A 475 -5.34 -5.33 2.87
C MET A 475 -6.25 -5.72 4.03
N SER A 476 -7.40 -6.32 3.73
CA SER A 476 -8.34 -6.83 4.73
C SER A 476 -7.69 -7.88 5.64
N ALA A 477 -7.01 -8.86 5.05
CA ALA A 477 -6.37 -9.95 5.77
C ALA A 477 -5.18 -9.48 6.63
N ALA A 478 -4.46 -8.44 6.23
CA ALA A 478 -3.42 -7.82 7.05
C ALA A 478 -3.99 -7.24 8.35
N TYR A 479 -5.14 -6.57 8.29
CA TYR A 479 -5.84 -6.07 9.47
C TYR A 479 -6.42 -7.21 10.33
N ILE A 480 -7.07 -8.19 9.71
CA ILE A 480 -7.61 -9.38 10.41
C ILE A 480 -6.50 -10.10 11.18
N SER A 481 -5.34 -10.31 10.53
CA SER A 481 -4.17 -10.95 11.14
C SER A 481 -3.70 -10.21 12.39
N HIS A 482 -3.70 -8.87 12.37
CA HIS A 482 -3.33 -8.04 13.51
C HIS A 482 -4.35 -8.14 14.64
N VAL A 483 -5.65 -8.01 14.35
CA VAL A 483 -6.71 -8.12 15.36
C VAL A 483 -6.70 -9.50 16.03
N ARG A 484 -6.46 -10.55 15.26
CA ARG A 484 -6.31 -11.92 15.79
C ARG A 484 -5.10 -12.02 16.72
N ARG A 485 -3.95 -11.44 16.32
CA ARG A 485 -2.74 -11.40 17.15
C ARG A 485 -3.00 -10.71 18.49
N THR A 486 -3.61 -9.53 18.49
CA THR A 486 -3.87 -8.76 19.71
C THR A 486 -4.91 -9.44 20.61
N ALA A 487 -5.82 -10.22 20.02
CA ALA A 487 -6.76 -11.07 20.75
C ALA A 487 -6.15 -12.40 21.27
N GLY A 488 -4.86 -12.67 21.04
CA GLY A 488 -4.20 -13.93 21.45
C GLY A 488 -4.61 -15.16 20.63
N LEU A 489 -5.22 -14.95 19.45
CA LEU A 489 -5.59 -16.01 18.51
C LEU A 489 -4.43 -16.31 17.54
N ASN A 490 -4.57 -17.37 16.74
CA ASN A 490 -3.62 -17.65 15.66
C ASN A 490 -3.63 -16.49 14.64
N PRO A 491 -2.51 -15.76 14.44
CA PRO A 491 -2.48 -14.58 13.60
C PRO A 491 -2.48 -14.89 12.10
N ILE A 492 -2.27 -16.14 11.70
CA ILE A 492 -2.32 -16.52 10.28
C ILE A 492 -3.74 -16.29 9.77
N THR A 493 -3.85 -15.50 8.70
CA THR A 493 -5.10 -15.30 7.94
C THR A 493 -4.91 -15.85 6.54
N HIS A 494 -5.94 -16.50 6.01
CA HIS A 494 -5.92 -17.19 4.75
C HIS A 494 -6.83 -16.52 3.73
N ILE A 495 -6.37 -16.51 2.49
CA ILE A 495 -7.11 -16.02 1.32
C ILE A 495 -7.13 -17.17 0.31
N ASP A 496 -8.30 -17.58 -0.12
CA ASP A 496 -8.46 -18.53 -1.22
C ASP A 496 -8.45 -17.77 -2.56
N ILE A 497 -7.79 -18.34 -3.58
CA ILE A 497 -7.72 -17.77 -4.92
C ILE A 497 -8.41 -18.69 -5.92
N ALA A 498 -9.40 -18.14 -6.61
CA ALA A 498 -10.00 -18.71 -7.81
C ALA A 498 -9.60 -17.91 -9.06
N TYR A 499 -9.74 -18.50 -10.24
CA TYR A 499 -9.41 -17.83 -11.51
C TYR A 499 -10.58 -17.92 -12.47
N SER A 500 -10.94 -16.80 -13.10
CA SER A 500 -12.06 -16.74 -14.07
C SER A 500 -11.84 -17.59 -15.32
N SER A 501 -10.58 -17.90 -15.66
CA SER A 501 -10.23 -18.81 -16.75
C SER A 501 -9.02 -19.68 -16.42
N GLN A 502 -8.88 -20.79 -17.13
CA GLN A 502 -7.69 -21.64 -17.09
C GLN A 502 -6.52 -21.07 -17.92
N CYS A 503 -6.72 -19.94 -18.60
CA CYS A 503 -5.71 -19.29 -19.43
C CYS A 503 -4.70 -18.49 -18.57
N GLU A 504 -3.55 -18.14 -19.15
CA GLU A 504 -2.52 -17.35 -18.46
C GLU A 504 -3.03 -15.98 -17.97
N ASN A 505 -4.02 -15.42 -18.67
CA ASN A 505 -4.62 -14.11 -18.38
C ASN A 505 -5.84 -14.18 -17.45
N GLY A 506 -6.12 -15.32 -16.83
CA GLY A 506 -7.26 -15.46 -15.92
C GLY A 506 -7.18 -14.45 -14.77
N VAL A 507 -8.26 -13.71 -14.54
CA VAL A 507 -8.36 -12.74 -13.43
C VAL A 507 -8.48 -13.53 -12.13
N ALA A 508 -7.62 -13.22 -11.18
CA ALA A 508 -7.64 -13.83 -9.85
C ALA A 508 -8.78 -13.22 -9.01
N ARG A 509 -9.57 -14.08 -8.39
CA ARG A 509 -10.61 -13.75 -7.40
C ARG A 509 -10.13 -14.25 -6.05
N ALA A 510 -10.05 -13.33 -5.10
CA ALA A 510 -9.59 -13.60 -3.75
C ALA A 510 -10.76 -13.56 -2.76
N THR A 511 -10.74 -14.44 -1.77
CA THR A 511 -11.73 -14.46 -0.70
C THR A 511 -11.05 -14.79 0.63
N VAL A 512 -11.25 -13.96 1.64
CA VAL A 512 -10.75 -14.24 2.99
C VAL A 512 -11.56 -15.37 3.61
N ARG A 513 -10.90 -16.35 4.23
CA ARG A 513 -11.60 -17.51 4.81
C ARG A 513 -12.48 -17.12 6.00
N ALA A 514 -13.72 -17.60 6.00
CA ALA A 514 -14.67 -17.37 7.08
C ALA A 514 -14.17 -17.86 8.46
N ALA A 515 -13.37 -18.93 8.49
CA ALA A 515 -12.78 -19.46 9.72
C ALA A 515 -11.86 -18.45 10.43
N ASP A 516 -11.21 -17.56 9.68
CA ASP A 516 -10.34 -16.53 10.24
C ASP A 516 -11.11 -15.33 10.80
N LEU A 517 -12.43 -15.25 10.53
CA LEU A 517 -13.32 -14.20 11.04
C LEU A 517 -13.89 -14.53 12.44
N ILE A 518 -13.68 -15.77 12.92
CA ILE A 518 -14.20 -16.23 14.20
C ILE A 518 -13.32 -15.68 15.34
N GLN A 519 -13.93 -14.93 16.27
CA GLN A 519 -13.26 -14.30 17.42
C GLN A 519 -13.15 -15.21 18.65
N GLN A 520 -13.84 -16.35 18.68
CA GLN A 520 -13.70 -17.31 19.77
C GLN A 520 -12.61 -18.33 19.45
N PRO A 521 -11.77 -18.74 20.42
CA PRO A 521 -10.93 -19.90 20.23
C PRO A 521 -11.85 -21.07 19.86
N SER A 522 -11.59 -21.71 18.73
CA SER A 522 -12.27 -22.96 18.38
C SER A 522 -12.15 -23.88 19.59
N SER A 523 -13.29 -24.26 20.19
CA SER A 523 -13.33 -25.25 21.27
C SER A 523 -12.47 -26.44 20.85
N PRO A 524 -11.61 -26.98 21.73
CA PRO A 524 -10.69 -28.04 21.36
C PRO A 524 -11.49 -29.34 21.13
N SER A 525 -12.05 -29.52 19.95
CA SER A 525 -12.60 -30.79 19.49
C SER A 525 -11.55 -31.47 18.61
N GLU A 526 -11.05 -32.60 19.12
CA GLU A 526 -10.35 -33.66 18.40
C GLU A 526 -8.92 -33.35 17.92
N ARG A 527 -8.01 -33.15 18.88
CA ARG A 527 -6.67 -33.73 18.75
C ARG A 527 -6.64 -35.06 19.49
N SER A 528 -6.40 -36.13 18.74
CA SER A 528 -6.09 -37.46 19.27
C SER A 528 -5.08 -37.36 20.41
N MET A 529 -5.43 -37.95 21.57
CA MET A 529 -4.58 -37.94 22.75
C MET A 529 -3.18 -38.48 22.44
N PRO A 530 -2.12 -37.86 22.99
CA PRO A 530 -0.80 -38.48 22.98
C PRO A 530 -0.82 -39.72 23.86
N ILE A 531 -0.37 -40.83 23.29
CA ILE A 531 -0.09 -42.08 24.01
C ILE A 531 0.92 -41.76 25.11
N THR A 532 0.49 -41.88 26.36
CA THR A 532 1.33 -41.76 27.55
C THR A 532 2.19 -43.02 27.64
N PRO A 533 3.53 -42.93 27.78
CA PRO A 533 4.33 -44.11 28.10
C PRO A 533 4.15 -44.45 29.57
N ALA A 534 3.77 -45.69 29.86
CA ALA A 534 3.77 -46.24 31.21
C ALA A 534 5.21 -46.33 31.72
N VAL A 535 5.50 -45.63 32.81
CA VAL A 535 6.73 -45.80 33.59
C VAL A 535 6.54 -46.99 34.53
N SER A 536 7.20 -48.10 34.23
CA SER A 536 7.39 -49.20 35.19
C SER A 536 8.73 -49.04 35.89
N ASN A 537 8.69 -48.83 37.21
CA ASN A 537 9.85 -48.97 38.08
C ASN A 537 10.16 -50.45 38.31
N SER A 538 11.34 -50.90 37.85
CA SER A 538 12.22 -51.82 38.61
C SER A 538 13.38 -52.29 37.71
N ASN A 539 14.61 -51.82 37.99
CA ASN A 539 15.72 -52.69 38.39
C ASN A 539 17.04 -51.92 38.35
N ILE A 540 17.64 -51.85 39.53
CA ILE A 540 19.03 -51.47 39.76
C ILE A 540 19.90 -52.61 39.23
N GLN A 541 20.85 -52.31 38.33
CA GLN A 541 22.10 -53.06 38.22
C GLN A 541 23.23 -52.14 37.74
N THR A 542 24.18 -51.96 38.65
CA THR A 542 25.53 -51.40 38.48
C THR A 542 26.29 -52.12 37.37
N LEU A 543 27.06 -51.39 36.55
CA LEU A 543 28.32 -51.90 35.95
C LEU A 543 29.17 -50.76 35.36
N GLN A 544 30.47 -50.99 35.42
CA GLN A 544 31.60 -50.06 35.35
C GLN A 544 31.91 -49.56 33.93
N ALA A 545 32.52 -48.37 33.85
CA ALA A 545 33.26 -47.92 32.67
C ALA A 545 34.72 -48.40 32.71
N PRO A 546 35.30 -48.85 31.58
CA PRO A 546 36.74 -48.87 31.39
C PRO A 546 37.21 -47.69 30.52
N GLY A 547 38.30 -47.07 30.94
CA GLY A 547 38.97 -45.99 30.22
C GLY A 547 39.83 -46.45 29.05
N GLY A 548 40.44 -45.48 28.37
CA GLY A 548 41.47 -45.70 27.35
C GLY A 548 41.92 -44.40 26.69
N LEU A 549 43.11 -43.94 27.06
CA LEU A 549 43.86 -42.80 26.54
C LEU A 549 44.35 -43.01 25.10
N GLY A 550 44.57 -41.91 24.37
CA GLY A 550 45.37 -41.86 23.15
C GLY A 550 45.74 -40.42 22.78
N GLU A 551 47.04 -40.11 22.84
CA GLU A 551 47.71 -38.82 22.63
C GLU A 551 47.68 -38.32 21.17
N PHE A 552 47.87 -37.01 20.93
CA PHE A 552 49.00 -36.42 20.16
C PHE A 552 48.88 -34.87 19.99
N SER A 553 49.70 -34.14 20.77
CA SER A 553 50.65 -33.07 20.37
C SER A 553 50.29 -31.90 19.40
N LYS A 554 50.35 -30.68 19.99
CA LYS A 554 51.08 -29.43 19.60
C LYS A 554 50.77 -28.71 18.26
N ALA A 555 50.41 -27.40 18.35
CA ALA A 555 51.35 -26.27 18.18
C ALA A 555 50.67 -24.86 18.26
N PHE A 556 51.27 -23.97 19.08
CA PHE A 556 51.42 -22.50 19.02
C PHE A 556 50.25 -21.59 18.58
N GLU A 557 49.65 -20.80 19.49
CA GLU A 557 50.04 -19.43 19.96
C GLU A 557 49.58 -18.29 19.04
N ALA A 558 48.68 -17.43 19.53
CA ALA A 558 48.98 -16.01 19.82
C ALA A 558 47.71 -15.22 20.21
N SER A 559 47.76 -14.63 21.41
CA SER A 559 47.22 -13.31 21.85
C SER A 559 45.80 -12.89 21.39
N GLY A 560 44.88 -12.45 22.25
CA GLY A 560 45.00 -11.96 23.62
C GLY A 560 43.62 -11.59 24.16
N ALA A 561 43.51 -11.63 25.48
CA ALA A 561 42.30 -11.40 26.26
C ALA A 561 41.89 -9.92 26.29
N VAL A 562 40.58 -9.66 26.41
CA VAL A 562 40.00 -8.77 27.44
C VAL A 562 38.58 -9.25 27.79
N ASP A 563 38.34 -9.35 29.10
CA ASP A 563 37.10 -9.71 29.80
C ASP A 563 35.88 -8.84 29.44
N TYR A 564 34.70 -9.47 29.40
CA TYR A 564 33.43 -8.81 29.68
C TYR A 564 32.77 -9.47 30.89
N THR A 565 32.76 -8.75 32.00
CA THR A 565 32.04 -9.09 33.23
C THR A 565 30.54 -8.83 33.02
N VAL A 566 29.73 -9.86 33.16
CA VAL A 566 28.25 -9.78 33.17
C VAL A 566 27.79 -9.68 34.63
N PRO A 567 27.05 -8.64 35.06
CA PRO A 567 26.44 -8.65 36.38
C PRO A 567 25.11 -9.41 36.35
N ILE A 568 25.08 -10.46 37.16
CA ILE A 568 23.89 -11.20 37.59
C ILE A 568 23.10 -10.30 38.54
N ILE A 569 21.82 -10.06 38.25
CA ILE A 569 20.88 -9.43 39.19
C ILE A 569 20.06 -10.55 39.83
N ASN A 570 20.25 -10.73 41.14
CA ASN A 570 19.32 -11.47 41.99
C ASN A 570 18.44 -10.49 42.76
N ALA A 571 17.17 -10.88 42.90
CA ALA A 571 16.18 -10.24 43.74
C ALA A 571 16.50 -10.42 45.23
N GLU A 572 16.22 -9.40 46.04
CA GLU A 572 15.35 -9.42 47.22
C GLU A 572 15.57 -8.18 48.11
N ASP A 573 14.51 -7.85 48.83
CA ASP A 573 14.40 -6.99 50.01
C ASP A 573 14.29 -5.46 49.86
N GLY A 574 13.12 -4.98 50.29
CA GLY A 574 12.77 -3.59 50.44
C GLY A 574 13.26 -2.99 51.76
N ILE A 575 13.48 -1.68 51.73
CA ILE A 575 13.51 -0.81 52.91
C ILE A 575 12.81 0.51 52.54
N GLN A 576 11.80 0.86 53.33
CA GLN A 576 11.21 2.20 53.41
C GLN A 576 12.23 3.20 53.95
N VAL A 577 12.33 4.39 53.35
CA VAL A 577 12.62 5.63 54.09
C VAL A 577 11.85 6.80 53.48
N GLN A 578 11.14 7.53 54.35
CA GLN A 578 10.44 8.79 54.09
C GLN A 578 11.41 9.99 54.04
N ALA A 579 11.11 10.91 53.11
CA ALA A 579 11.04 12.38 53.23
C ALA A 579 12.24 13.26 53.66
N ILE A 580 12.20 14.48 53.09
CA ILE A 580 12.89 15.75 53.44
C ILE A 580 14.31 15.85 52.83
N HIS A 581 14.68 16.80 51.95
CA HIS A 581 14.27 18.19 51.76
C HIS A 581 14.34 18.63 50.28
#